data_AF-Q14K76-F1
#
_entry.id   AF-Q14K76-F1
#
_cell.length_a   1.000
_cell.length_b   1.000
_cell.length_c   1.000
_cell.angle_alpha   90.00
_cell.angle_beta   90.00
_cell.angle_gamma   90.00
#
_symmetry.space_group_name_H-M   'P 1'
#
loop_
_entity.id
_entity.type
_entity.pdbx_description
1 polymer ?
#
loop_
_entity_poly.entity_id
_entity_poly.type
_entity_poly.pdbx_seq_one_letter_code
_entity_poly.pdbx_strand_id
1 'polypeptide(L)' 'NLVLAMLWRHPENVELEKVKVVHYCAFGSKPWRFTGKEANMDREDIKMLVEKWWEIYNDASLDFKAEV' A
#
# COMPACT_ATOMS: atom_id res chain seq x y z
N ASN A 1 -1.42 12.95 1.42
CA ASN A 1 -1.05 12.05 0.31
C ASN A 1 0.39 11.61 0.50
N LEU A 2 0.64 10.31 0.69
CA LEU A 2 1.96 9.72 0.87
C LEU A 2 2.46 9.15 -0.46
N VAL A 3 3.62 9.62 -0.92
CA VAL A 3 4.37 8.96 -2.00
C VAL A 3 5.24 7.89 -1.34
N LEU A 4 5.09 6.60 -1.69
CA LEU A 4 5.73 5.53 -0.91
C LEU A 4 7.27 5.64 -0.85
N ALA A 5 7.89 6.23 -1.87
CA ALA A 5 9.32 6.51 -1.87
C ALA A 5 9.78 7.42 -0.69
N MET A 6 8.91 8.27 -0.14
CA MET A 6 9.20 9.06 1.07
C MET A 6 9.32 8.17 2.30
N LEU A 7 8.43 7.17 2.44
CA LEU A 7 8.47 6.24 3.57
C LEU A 7 9.75 5.38 3.57
N TRP A 8 10.31 5.10 2.40
CA TRP A 8 11.58 4.37 2.29
C TRP A 8 12.80 5.21 2.63
N ARG A 9 12.84 6.47 2.17
CA ARG A 9 14.03 7.32 2.28
C ARG A 9 14.07 8.18 3.53
N HIS A 10 12.89 8.56 4.02
CA HIS A 10 12.71 9.50 5.12
C HIS A 10 11.56 9.07 6.05
N PRO A 11 11.59 7.85 6.61
CA PRO A 11 10.54 7.36 7.50
C PRO A 11 10.29 8.29 8.71
N GLU A 12 11.33 8.98 9.19
CA GLU A 12 11.26 9.96 10.28
C GLU A 12 10.34 11.16 9.99
N ASN A 13 10.07 11.43 8.71
CA ASN A 13 9.23 12.54 8.26
C ASN A 13 7.80 12.08 7.89
N VAL A 14 7.43 10.83 8.18
CA VAL A 14 6.14 10.26 7.81
C VAL A 14 5.34 9.89 9.06
N GLU A 15 4.29 10.66 9.34
CA GLU A 15 3.26 10.29 10.31
C GLU A 15 2.18 9.43 9.62
N LEU A 16 2.37 8.11 9.60
CA LEU A 16 1.56 7.19 8.81
C LEU A 16 0.06 7.24 9.15
N GLU A 17 -0.28 7.45 10.42
CA GLU A 17 -1.68 7.53 10.91
C GLU A 17 -2.46 8.73 10.33
N LYS A 18 -1.76 9.78 9.89
CA LYS A 18 -2.38 10.97 9.27
C LYS A 18 -2.55 10.80 7.75
N VAL A 19 -2.04 9.71 7.17
CA VAL A 19 -2.07 9.48 5.73
C VAL A 19 -3.46 9.02 5.28
N LYS A 20 -4.02 9.73 4.29
CA LYS A 20 -5.32 9.40 3.68
C LYS A 20 -5.23 8.67 2.35
N VAL A 21 -4.13 8.85 1.62
CA VAL A 21 -3.93 8.31 0.27
C VAL A 21 -2.48 7.88 0.14
N VAL A 22 -2.25 6.68 -0.37
CA VAL A 22 -0.92 6.12 -0.64
C VAL A 22 -0.72 5.98 -2.15
N HIS A 23 0.37 6.54 -2.66
CA HIS A 23 0.78 6.41 -4.05
C HIS A 23 1.97 5.45 -4.15
N TYR A 24 1.69 4.24 -4.62
CA TYR A 24 2.66 3.16 -4.86
C TYR A 24 3.48 3.41 -6.13
N CYS A 25 4.36 4.42 -6.16
CA CYS A 25 5.06 4.85 -7.39
C CYS A 25 6.39 4.13 -7.67
N ALA A 26 6.93 3.39 -6.71
CA ALA A 26 8.33 2.95 -6.74
C ALA A 26 8.48 1.43 -6.96
N PHE A 27 9.66 0.96 -7.39
CA PHE A 27 9.86 -0.47 -7.68
C PHE A 27 9.72 -1.33 -6.41
N GLY A 28 8.97 -2.42 -6.47
CA GLY A 28 8.62 -3.23 -5.30
C GLY A 28 7.51 -2.65 -4.42
N SER A 29 6.98 -1.46 -4.73
CA SER A 29 5.90 -0.84 -3.95
C SER A 29 4.51 -1.39 -4.26
N LYS A 30 4.31 -2.05 -5.41
CA LYS A 30 2.97 -2.45 -5.87
C LYS A 30 2.43 -3.59 -4.98
N PRO A 31 1.33 -3.41 -4.24
CA PRO A 31 0.86 -4.43 -3.29
C PRO A 31 0.51 -5.78 -3.92
N TRP A 32 -0.06 -5.77 -5.13
CA TRP A 32 -0.38 -6.97 -5.89
C TRP A 32 0.84 -7.74 -6.44
N ARG A 33 2.05 -7.23 -6.25
CA ARG A 33 3.32 -7.92 -6.57
C ARG A 33 4.15 -8.20 -5.32
N PHE A 34 3.57 -8.08 -4.13
CA PHE A 34 4.29 -8.29 -2.89
C PHE A 34 4.77 -9.74 -2.75
N THR A 35 6.09 -9.93 -2.61
CA THR A 35 6.70 -11.27 -2.45
C THR A 35 7.36 -11.47 -1.08
N GLY A 36 7.55 -10.39 -0.31
CA GLY A 36 8.31 -10.40 0.94
C GLY A 36 9.83 -10.48 0.77
N LYS A 37 10.36 -10.45 -0.47
CA LYS A 37 11.80 -10.67 -0.75
C LYS A 37 12.54 -9.43 -1.24
N GLU A 38 11.84 -8.43 -1.77
CA GLU A 38 12.48 -7.22 -2.29
C GLU A 38 12.77 -6.21 -1.18
N ALA A 39 13.57 -5.18 -1.50
CA ALA A 39 13.96 -4.16 -0.54
C ALA A 39 12.74 -3.50 0.13
N ASN A 40 12.80 -3.34 1.45
CA ASN A 40 11.75 -2.78 2.31
C ASN A 40 10.47 -3.62 2.45
N MET A 41 10.33 -4.77 1.78
CA MET A 41 9.14 -5.61 1.90
C MET A 41 9.02 -6.30 3.27
N ASP A 42 10.11 -6.39 4.02
CA ASP A 42 10.17 -6.98 5.36
C ASP A 42 9.59 -6.06 6.45
N ARG A 43 9.46 -4.75 6.19
CA ARG A 43 8.96 -3.77 7.16
C ARG A 43 7.49 -3.96 7.50
N GLU A 44 7.15 -3.82 8.77
CA GLU A 44 5.78 -3.97 9.28
C GLU A 44 4.82 -2.91 8.74
N ASP A 45 5.28 -1.67 8.55
CA ASP A 45 4.46 -0.61 7.94
C ASP A 45 4.12 -0.91 6.49
N ILE A 46 5.03 -1.53 5.73
CA ILE A 46 4.78 -1.99 4.37
C ILE A 46 3.79 -3.15 4.36
N LYS A 47 3.95 -4.15 5.24
CA LYS A 47 2.99 -5.27 5.35
C LYS A 47 1.58 -4.77 5.67
N MET A 48 1.45 -3.83 6.60
CA MET A 48 0.17 -3.20 6.94
C MET A 48 -0.46 -2.49 5.73
N LEU A 49 0.32 -1.74 4.94
CA LEU A 49 -0.19 -1.07 3.74
C LEU A 49 -0.62 -2.08 2.66
N VAL A 50 0.09 -3.19 2.52
CA VAL A 50 -0.24 -4.27 1.58
C VAL A 50 -1.53 -4.98 2.01
N GLU A 51 -1.68 -5.28 3.30
CA GLU A 51 -2.90 -5.87 3.86
C GLU A 51 -4.12 -4.99 3.60
N LYS A 52 -4.03 -3.69 3.92
CA LYS A 52 -5.10 -2.71 3.62
C LYS A 52 -5.47 -2.65 2.15
N TRP A 53 -4.48 -2.77 1.25
CA TRP A 53 -4.75 -2.81 -0.18
C TRP A 53 -5.56 -4.05 -0.58
N TRP A 54 -5.20 -5.23 -0.04
CA TRP A 54 -5.93 -6.47 -0.28
C TRP A 54 -7.32 -6.48 0.36
N GLU A 55 -7.50 -5.87 1.54
CA GLU A 55 -8.82 -5.67 2.14
C GLU A 55 -9.75 -4.92 1.19
N ILE A 56 -9.27 -3.82 0.60
CA ILE A 56 -10.03 -3.03 -0.37
C ILE A 56 -10.27 -3.82 -1.67
N TYR A 57 -9.25 -4.50 -2.20
CA TYR A 57 -9.38 -5.26 -3.45
C TYR A 57 -10.37 -6.41 -3.33
N ASN A 58 -10.42 -7.06 -2.17
CA ASN A 58 -11.32 -8.19 -1.90
C ASN A 58 -12.68 -7.75 -1.35
N ASP A 59 -12.95 -6.45 -1.23
CA ASP A 59 -14.24 -5.94 -0.79
C ASP A 59 -15.28 -6.08 -1.92
N ALA A 60 -16.08 -7.15 -1.86
CA ALA A 60 -17.13 -7.41 -2.82
C ALA A 60 -18.23 -6.32 -2.88
N SER A 61 -18.29 -5.41 -1.90
CA SER A 61 -19.19 -4.25 -1.98
C SER A 61 -18.76 -3.24 -3.04
N LEU A 62 -17.47 -3.24 -3.42
CA LEU A 62 -16.88 -2.42 -4.46
C LEU A 62 -16.97 -3.06 -5.85
N ASP A 63 -17.41 -4.32 -5.94
CA ASP A 63 -17.58 -5.00 -7.21
C ASP A 63 -18.56 -4.24 -8.11
N PHE A 64 -18.19 -4.11 -9.39
CA PHE A 64 -19.06 -3.49 -10.38
C PHE A 64 -20.30 -4.36 -10.61
N LYS A 65 -21.47 -3.84 -10.21
CA LYS A 65 -22.76 -4.48 -10.45
C LYS A 65 -23.31 -3.99 -11.78
N ALA A 66 -23.06 -4.76 -12.85
CA ALA A 66 -23.71 -4.52 -14.13
C ALA A 66 -25.24 -4.59 -13.94
N GLU A 67 -25.97 -3.64 -14.51
CA GLU A 67 -27.43 -3.74 -14.60
C GLU A 67 -27.77 -4.88 -15.58
N VAL A 68 -28.62 -5.82 -15.13
CA VAL A 68 -29.11 -6.97 -15.91
C VAL A 68 -30.44 -6.61 -16.57
#